data_AF-A0A0F9LL03-F1
#
_entry.id   AF-A0A0F9LL03-F1
#
_cell.length_a   1.000
_cell.length_b   1.000
_cell.length_c   1.000
_cell.angle_alpha   90.00
_cell.angle_beta   90.00
_cell.angle_gamma   90.00
#
_symmetry.space_group_name_H-M   'P 1'
#
loop_
_entity.id
_entity.type
_entity.pdbx_description
1 polymer ?
#
loop_
_entity_poly.entity_id
_entity_poly.type
_entity_poly.pdbx_seq_one_letter_code
_entity_poly.pdbx_strand_id
1 'polypeptide(L)'
;MIYNDEIFDILFDVLEGTQGIVQMDEHHPEGDVFNHSLQVLYWAFKETDDTDLILAAMLHDIGKAENSLGHEKIAIELLKDHVSVKTLWLIEHHMRIWYLILGEMRRLGKVRYLIRHPWLPELVQLARWDKLGRNPRRIIKYDRQYIKDRLNKCVERKYIIN
;
A
#
# COMPACT_ATOMS: atom_id res chain seq x y z
N MET A 1 5.05 -13.77 -10.89
CA MET A 1 6.04 -12.70 -11.14
C MET A 1 7.11 -12.82 -10.08
N ILE A 2 8.35 -13.12 -10.46
CA ILE A 2 9.49 -13.01 -9.55
C ILE A 2 10.04 -11.62 -9.86
N TYR A 3 9.86 -10.67 -8.94
CA TYR A 3 10.42 -9.34 -9.08
C TYR A 3 11.94 -9.47 -9.21
N ASN A 4 12.50 -8.96 -10.30
CA ASN A 4 13.95 -8.92 -10.46
C ASN A 4 14.52 -7.72 -9.69
N ASP A 5 15.84 -7.68 -9.55
CA ASP A 5 16.52 -6.67 -8.74
C ASP A 5 16.24 -5.24 -9.22
N GLU A 6 16.16 -5.05 -10.53
CA GLU A 6 15.86 -3.76 -11.16
C GLU A 6 14.48 -3.23 -10.76
N ILE A 7 13.43 -4.07 -10.79
CA ILE A 7 12.10 -3.64 -10.34
C ILE A 7 12.12 -3.31 -8.85
N PHE A 8 12.79 -4.12 -8.02
CA PHE A 8 12.89 -3.82 -6.58
C PHE A 8 13.54 -2.47 -6.32
N ASP A 9 14.63 -2.15 -7.02
CA ASP A 9 15.30 -0.85 -6.88
C ASP A 9 14.37 0.30 -7.23
N ILE A 10 13.60 0.20 -8.32
CA ILE A 10 12.59 1.21 -8.66
C ILE A 10 11.54 1.38 -7.54
N LEU A 11 11.01 0.27 -7.01
CA LEU A 11 10.01 0.31 -5.94
C LEU A 11 10.57 0.92 -4.64
N PHE A 12 11.84 0.67 -4.32
CA PHE A 12 12.49 1.25 -3.16
C PHE A 12 12.82 2.72 -3.37
N ASP A 13 13.27 3.12 -4.55
CA ASP A 13 13.61 4.50 -4.86
C ASP A 13 12.37 5.41 -4.76
N VAL A 14 11.22 4.96 -5.28
CA VAL A 14 9.97 5.74 -5.15
C VAL A 14 9.47 5.79 -3.70
N LEU A 15 9.66 4.73 -2.92
CA LEU A 15 9.31 4.72 -1.50
C LEU A 15 10.21 5.70 -0.72
N GLU A 16 11.52 5.61 -0.90
CA GLU A 16 12.51 6.47 -0.23
C GLU A 16 12.35 7.94 -0.61
N GLY A 17 11.89 8.23 -1.83
CA GLY A 17 11.53 9.59 -2.26
C GLY A 17 10.43 10.24 -1.42
N THR A 18 9.70 9.48 -0.61
CA THR A 18 8.68 10.02 0.32
C THR A 18 9.23 10.39 1.69
N GLN A 19 10.52 10.16 1.96
CA GLN A 19 11.13 10.45 3.25
C GLN A 19 11.10 11.95 3.56
N GLY A 20 10.63 12.31 4.75
CA GLY A 20 10.48 13.71 5.16
C GLY A 20 9.30 14.46 4.55
N ILE A 21 8.45 13.80 3.74
CA ILE A 21 7.18 14.39 3.28
C ILE A 21 6.20 14.38 4.45
N VAL A 22 6.15 15.50 5.18
CA VAL A 22 5.37 15.68 6.41
C VAL A 22 3.87 15.58 6.12
N GLN A 23 3.16 14.85 6.98
CA GLN A 23 1.71 14.78 6.98
C GLN A 23 1.12 15.57 8.16
N MET A 24 -0.17 15.90 8.09
CA MET A 24 -0.85 16.64 9.17
C MET A 24 -0.91 15.79 10.44
N ASP A 25 -0.35 16.31 11.54
CA ASP A 25 -0.19 15.60 12.82
C ASP A 25 -1.52 15.09 13.40
N GLU A 26 -2.64 15.81 13.19
CA GLU A 26 -3.95 15.35 13.66
C GLU A 26 -4.40 14.03 13.03
N HIS A 27 -3.92 13.74 11.81
CA HIS A 27 -4.29 12.55 11.05
C HIS A 27 -3.17 11.52 10.96
N HIS A 28 -1.92 11.97 11.06
CA HIS A 28 -0.70 11.22 10.86
C HIS A 28 0.36 11.59 11.92
N PRO A 29 0.12 11.25 13.20
CA PRO A 29 1.04 11.56 14.30
C PRO A 29 2.40 10.84 14.18
N GLU A 30 2.50 9.85 13.29
CA GLU A 30 3.75 9.15 12.95
C GLU A 30 4.75 10.00 12.14
N GLY A 31 4.35 11.18 11.66
CA GLY A 31 5.23 12.15 11.03
C GLY A 31 5.09 12.19 9.51
N ASP A 32 5.91 11.42 8.80
CA ASP A 32 6.02 11.49 7.34
C ASP A 32 5.45 10.27 6.61
N VAL A 33 5.29 10.41 5.29
CA VAL A 33 4.75 9.36 4.40
C VAL A 33 5.59 8.09 4.40
N PHE A 34 6.92 8.22 4.47
CA PHE A 34 7.82 7.07 4.48
C PHE A 34 7.63 6.23 5.75
N ASN A 35 7.66 6.87 6.92
CA ASN A 35 7.43 6.22 8.20
C ASN A 35 6.04 5.59 8.27
N HIS A 36 5.02 6.29 7.77
CA HIS A 36 3.67 5.73 7.64
C HIS A 36 3.69 4.43 6.82
N SER A 37 4.25 4.47 5.62
CA SER A 37 4.32 3.33 4.70
C SER A 37 5.03 2.13 5.32
N LEU A 38 6.11 2.34 6.08
CA LEU A 38 6.81 1.27 6.81
C LEU A 38 5.95 0.65 7.92
N GLN A 39 5.15 1.44 8.63
CA GLN A 39 4.23 0.91 9.64
C GLN A 39 3.10 0.10 9.01
N VAL A 40 2.56 0.54 7.87
CA VAL A 40 1.53 -0.21 7.12
C VAL A 40 2.12 -1.53 6.59
N LEU A 41 3.33 -1.48 6.02
CA LEU A 41 4.07 -2.66 5.57
C LEU A 41 4.33 -3.66 6.70
N TYR A 42 4.67 -3.19 7.90
CA TYR A 42 4.84 -4.04 9.08
C TYR A 42 3.58 -4.88 9.36
N TRP A 43 2.39 -4.28 9.28
CA TRP A 43 1.13 -5.01 9.47
C TRP A 43 0.86 -6.00 8.34
N ALA A 44 1.13 -5.60 7.09
CA ALA A 44 0.98 -6.48 5.94
C ALA A 44 1.84 -7.75 6.08
N PHE A 45 3.13 -7.61 6.41
CA PHE A 45 4.04 -8.74 6.62
C PHE A 45 3.68 -9.64 7.81
N LYS A 46 2.82 -9.18 8.71
CA LYS A 46 2.34 -9.96 9.85
C LYS A 46 1.10 -10.78 9.52
N GLU A 47 0.29 -10.31 8.58
CA GLU A 47 -1.08 -10.80 8.39
C GLU A 47 -1.34 -11.42 7.01
N THR A 48 -0.40 -11.35 6.05
CA THR A 48 -0.56 -12.00 4.75
C THR A 48 0.77 -12.45 4.11
N ASP A 49 0.69 -13.44 3.23
CA ASP A 49 1.74 -13.81 2.27
C ASP A 49 1.37 -13.36 0.83
N ASP A 50 0.32 -12.54 0.67
CA ASP A 50 -0.06 -12.01 -0.63
C ASP A 50 0.79 -10.80 -1.04
N THR A 51 1.79 -11.05 -1.89
CA THR A 51 2.73 -10.04 -2.37
C THR A 51 2.08 -8.82 -3.02
N ASP A 52 0.99 -8.97 -3.76
CA ASP A 52 0.34 -7.84 -4.42
C ASP A 52 -0.27 -6.87 -3.41
N LEU A 53 -0.85 -7.40 -2.33
CA LEU A 53 -1.42 -6.64 -1.23
C LEU A 53 -0.32 -6.05 -0.34
N ILE A 54 0.78 -6.78 -0.12
CA ILE A 54 1.95 -6.25 0.62
C ILE A 54 2.56 -5.05 -0.12
N LEU A 55 2.70 -5.13 -1.45
CA LEU A 55 3.19 -4.01 -2.25
C LEU A 55 2.21 -2.84 -2.25
N ALA A 56 0.91 -3.09 -2.31
CA ALA A 56 -0.08 -2.02 -2.17
C ALA A 56 0.04 -1.33 -0.80
N ALA A 57 0.23 -2.09 0.28
CA ALA A 57 0.47 -1.55 1.62
C ALA A 57 1.72 -0.67 1.67
N MET A 58 2.83 -1.12 1.06
CA MET A 58 4.09 -0.38 1.02
C MET A 58 4.00 0.91 0.19
N LEU A 59 3.18 0.94 -0.86
CA LEU A 59 3.27 1.96 -1.91
C LEU A 59 2.01 2.82 -2.11
N HIS A 60 0.92 2.58 -1.37
CA HIS A 60 -0.36 3.27 -1.62
C HIS A 60 -0.29 4.81 -1.59
N ASP A 61 0.61 5.35 -0.78
CA ASP A 61 0.73 6.78 -0.51
C ASP A 61 1.88 7.48 -1.26
N ILE A 62 2.66 6.79 -2.12
CA ILE A 62 3.88 7.37 -2.70
C ILE A 62 3.62 8.62 -3.55
N GLY A 63 2.43 8.74 -4.13
CA GLY A 63 2.06 9.92 -4.93
C GLY A 63 2.03 11.21 -4.11
N LYS A 64 1.98 11.13 -2.78
CA LYS A 64 2.06 12.30 -1.89
C LYS A 64 3.40 13.03 -1.97
N ALA A 65 4.46 12.38 -2.49
CA ALA A 65 5.74 13.05 -2.78
C ALA A 65 5.57 14.17 -3.82
N GLU A 66 4.62 14.04 -4.74
CA GLU A 66 4.30 15.08 -5.72
C GLU A 66 3.11 15.94 -5.28
N ASN A 67 2.00 15.31 -4.90
CA ASN A 67 0.79 16.03 -4.48
C ASN A 67 -0.13 15.15 -3.65
N SER A 68 -0.60 15.64 -2.51
CA SER A 68 -1.56 14.93 -1.66
C SER A 68 -2.93 14.75 -2.33
N LEU A 69 -3.38 15.70 -3.15
CA LEU A 69 -4.66 15.61 -3.82
C LEU A 69 -4.55 14.74 -5.07
N GLY A 70 -5.27 13.61 -5.09
CA GLY A 70 -5.23 12.67 -6.21
C GLY A 70 -3.95 11.83 -6.27
N HIS A 71 -3.22 11.71 -5.15
CA HIS A 71 -1.98 10.95 -5.04
C HIS A 71 -2.13 9.50 -5.49
N GLU A 72 -3.32 8.90 -5.38
CA GLU A 72 -3.57 7.54 -5.86
C GLU A 72 -3.33 7.40 -7.37
N LYS A 73 -3.65 8.43 -8.16
CA LYS A 73 -3.42 8.43 -9.61
C LYS A 73 -1.95 8.61 -9.95
N ILE A 74 -1.26 9.44 -9.20
CA ILE A 74 0.18 9.65 -9.35
C ILE A 74 0.91 8.34 -9.05
N ALA A 75 0.55 7.68 -7.94
CA ALA A 75 1.11 6.37 -7.59
C ALA A 75 0.85 5.32 -8.68
N ILE A 76 -0.33 5.30 -9.31
CA ILE A 76 -0.60 4.41 -10.45
C ILE A 76 0.33 4.69 -11.62
N GLU A 77 0.49 5.96 -12.03
CA GLU A 77 1.36 6.31 -13.16
C GLU A 77 2.82 5.95 -12.91
N LEU A 78 3.30 6.11 -11.66
CA LEU A 78 4.65 5.71 -11.26
C LEU A 78 4.86 4.19 -11.26
N LEU A 79 3.81 3.39 -11.02
CA LEU A 79 3.93 1.95 -10.74
C LEU A 79 3.40 1.05 -11.86
N LYS A 80 2.64 1.58 -12.83
CA LYS A 80 1.87 0.77 -13.80
C LYS A 80 2.67 -0.25 -14.59
N ASP A 81 3.95 0.02 -14.82
CA ASP A 81 4.86 -0.84 -15.58
C ASP A 81 5.73 -1.75 -14.68
N HIS A 82 5.54 -1.67 -13.35
CA HIS A 82 6.41 -2.31 -12.36
C HIS A 82 5.68 -3.24 -11.39
N VAL A 83 4.36 -3.11 -11.23
CA VAL A 83 3.56 -3.95 -10.31
C VAL A 83 2.35 -4.56 -11.01
N SER A 84 1.71 -5.52 -10.34
CA SER A 84 0.54 -6.19 -10.90
C SER A 84 -0.70 -5.28 -10.95
N VAL A 85 -1.65 -5.63 -11.81
CA VAL A 85 -2.96 -4.98 -11.86
C VAL A 85 -3.72 -5.04 -10.52
N LYS A 86 -3.44 -6.05 -9.68
CA LYS A 86 -4.02 -6.15 -8.34
C LYS A 86 -3.47 -5.07 -7.42
N THR A 87 -2.14 -4.90 -7.40
CA THR A 87 -1.51 -3.82 -6.64
C THR A 87 -2.02 -2.46 -7.08
N LEU A 88 -2.05 -2.19 -8.39
CA LEU A 88 -2.57 -0.92 -8.93
C LEU A 88 -4.02 -0.67 -8.52
N TRP A 89 -4.89 -1.67 -8.62
CA TRP A 89 -6.30 -1.53 -8.26
C TRP A 89 -6.50 -1.24 -6.77
N LEU A 90 -5.73 -1.90 -5.90
CA LEU A 90 -5.76 -1.66 -4.46
C LEU A 90 -5.31 -0.23 -4.13
N ILE A 91 -4.22 0.23 -4.73
CA ILE A 91 -3.72 1.61 -4.59
C ILE A 91 -4.76 2.61 -5.12
N GLU A 92 -5.35 2.40 -6.29
CA GLU A 92 -6.37 3.31 -6.84
C GLU A 92 -7.56 3.49 -5.88
N HIS A 93 -7.93 2.45 -5.14
CA HIS A 93 -9.17 2.40 -4.37
C HIS A 93 -8.97 2.60 -2.86
N HIS A 94 -7.74 2.75 -2.37
CA HIS A 94 -7.45 2.78 -0.92
C HIS A 94 -8.13 3.93 -0.18
N MET A 95 -8.33 5.09 -0.82
CA MET A 95 -9.16 6.17 -0.27
C MET A 95 -10.65 5.96 -0.52
N ARG A 96 -11.00 5.33 -1.65
CA ARG A 96 -12.38 5.18 -2.11
C ARG A 96 -13.22 4.30 -1.19
N ILE A 97 -12.61 3.33 -0.52
CA ILE A 97 -13.27 2.44 0.44
C ILE A 97 -13.85 3.20 1.64
N TRP A 98 -13.22 4.29 2.09
CA TRP A 98 -13.71 5.08 3.23
C TRP A 98 -15.06 5.72 2.92
N TYR A 99 -15.28 6.20 1.70
CA TYR A 99 -16.60 6.70 1.29
C TYR A 99 -17.68 5.60 1.34
N LEU A 100 -17.33 4.34 1.08
CA LEU A 100 -18.27 3.23 1.23
C LEU A 100 -18.57 2.98 2.72
N ILE A 101 -17.54 2.85 3.54
CA ILE A 101 -17.66 2.52 4.98
C ILE A 101 -18.43 3.60 5.75
N LEU A 102 -18.16 4.88 5.45
CA LEU A 102 -18.77 6.02 6.11
C LEU A 102 -20.18 6.35 5.58
N GLY A 103 -20.67 5.62 4.57
CA GLY A 103 -21.98 5.87 3.97
C GLY A 103 -22.04 7.10 3.05
N GLU A 104 -20.88 7.64 2.66
CA GLU A 104 -20.76 8.84 1.83
C GLU A 104 -20.83 8.55 0.32
N MET A 105 -20.69 7.29 -0.09
CA MET A 105 -20.74 6.86 -1.49
C MET A 105 -22.18 6.85 -2.03
N ARG A 106 -22.66 8.03 -2.48
CA ARG A 106 -24.07 8.23 -2.89
C ARG A 106 -24.52 7.45 -4.13
N ARG A 107 -23.63 7.20 -5.09
CA ARG A 107 -24.01 6.58 -6.38
C ARG A 107 -24.03 5.05 -6.26
N LEU A 108 -25.22 4.44 -6.33
CA LEU A 108 -25.39 2.98 -6.23
C LEU A 108 -24.51 2.18 -7.22
N GLY A 109 -24.30 2.69 -8.44
CA GLY A 109 -23.39 2.05 -9.40
C GLY A 109 -21.94 1.96 -8.89
N LYS A 110 -21.45 3.00 -8.20
CA LYS A 110 -20.11 3.02 -7.59
C LYS A 110 -20.03 2.05 -6.40
N VAL A 111 -21.10 1.96 -5.61
CA VAL A 111 -21.21 0.99 -4.52
C VAL A 111 -21.15 -0.42 -5.07
N ARG A 112 -22.00 -0.76 -6.06
CA ARG A 112 -22.05 -2.08 -6.69
C ARG A 112 -20.72 -2.47 -7.33
N TYR A 113 -20.03 -1.52 -7.95
CA TYR A 113 -18.70 -1.75 -8.50
C TYR A 113 -17.71 -2.20 -7.42
N LEU A 114 -17.67 -1.50 -6.28
CA LEU A 114 -16.69 -1.80 -5.23
C LEU A 114 -17.05 -3.09 -4.48
N ILE A 115 -18.31 -3.28 -4.08
CA ILE A 115 -18.71 -4.43 -3.26
C ILE A 115 -18.68 -5.77 -4.00
N ARG A 116 -18.72 -5.74 -5.34
CA ARG A 116 -18.67 -6.94 -6.18
C ARG A 116 -17.25 -7.27 -6.65
N HIS A 117 -16.28 -6.43 -6.34
CA HIS A 117 -14.92 -6.65 -6.77
C HIS A 117 -14.30 -7.81 -5.96
N PRO A 118 -13.62 -8.78 -6.59
CA PRO A 118 -13.05 -9.92 -5.88
C PRO A 118 -11.98 -9.52 -4.85
N TRP A 119 -11.31 -8.38 -5.06
CA TRP A 119 -10.28 -7.85 -4.15
C TRP A 119 -10.81 -6.88 -3.09
N LEU A 120 -12.14 -6.81 -2.89
CA LEU A 120 -12.71 -6.04 -1.79
C LEU A 120 -12.17 -6.47 -0.41
N PRO A 121 -12.02 -7.77 -0.09
CA PRO A 121 -11.46 -8.18 1.19
C PRO A 121 -10.06 -7.60 1.44
N GLU A 122 -9.19 -7.64 0.43
CA GLU A 122 -7.84 -7.09 0.47
C GLU A 122 -7.84 -5.56 0.58
N LEU A 123 -8.80 -4.89 -0.05
CA LEU A 123 -8.96 -3.44 0.08
C LEU A 123 -9.39 -3.03 1.49
N VAL A 124 -10.30 -3.79 2.11
CA VAL A 124 -10.70 -3.57 3.51
C VAL A 124 -9.50 -3.82 4.44
N GLN A 125 -8.71 -4.85 4.16
CA GLN A 125 -7.51 -5.18 4.91
C GLN A 125 -6.46 -4.06 4.81
N LEU A 126 -6.22 -3.53 3.60
CA LEU A 126 -5.34 -2.39 3.36
C LEU A 126 -5.80 -1.15 4.14
N ALA A 127 -7.08 -0.80 4.08
CA ALA A 127 -7.64 0.33 4.82
C ALA A 127 -7.47 0.19 6.34
N ARG A 128 -7.62 -1.03 6.87
CA ARG A 128 -7.35 -1.32 8.28
C ARG A 128 -5.88 -1.08 8.62
N TRP A 129 -4.94 -1.53 7.78
CA TRP A 129 -3.51 -1.35 8.03
C TRP A 129 -3.07 0.11 7.90
N ASP A 130 -3.57 0.86 6.92
CA ASP A 130 -3.38 2.32 6.82
C ASP A 130 -3.77 2.98 8.15
N LYS A 131 -4.95 2.65 8.70
CA LYS A 131 -5.35 3.19 10.00
C LYS A 131 -4.44 2.76 11.16
N LEU A 132 -3.95 1.53 11.16
CA LEU A 132 -3.04 1.00 12.19
C LEU A 132 -1.59 1.50 12.04
N GLY A 133 -1.23 2.04 10.88
CA GLY A 133 0.08 2.58 10.54
C GLY A 133 0.36 3.98 11.11
N ARG A 134 -0.49 4.44 12.05
CA ARG A 134 -0.48 5.81 12.57
C ARG A 134 -0.07 5.87 14.04
N ASN A 135 1.01 5.16 14.39
CA ASN A 135 1.49 5.09 15.77
C ASN A 135 2.78 5.91 15.94
N PRO A 136 2.75 7.03 16.70
CA PRO A 136 3.90 7.91 16.87
C PRO A 136 5.08 7.27 17.61
N ARG A 137 4.84 6.16 18.32
CA ARG A 137 5.87 5.45 19.09
C ARG A 137 6.46 4.25 18.35
N ARG A 138 5.92 3.93 17.17
CA ARG A 138 6.35 2.76 16.41
C ARG A 138 7.47 3.16 15.46
N ILE A 139 8.67 2.69 15.77
CA ILE A 139 9.84 2.85 14.91
C ILE A 139 10.03 1.54 14.16
N ILE A 140 9.98 1.58 12.84
CA ILE A 140 10.28 0.44 11.98
C ILE A 140 11.66 0.66 11.37
N LYS A 141 12.56 -0.29 11.56
CA LYS A 141 13.87 -0.25 10.90
C LYS A 141 13.68 -0.60 9.43
N TYR A 142 14.05 0.32 8.55
CA TYR A 142 14.08 0.11 7.12
C TYR A 142 15.32 -0.68 6.70
N ASP A 143 15.15 -1.63 5.78
CA ASP A 143 16.21 -2.45 5.20
C ASP A 143 15.70 -3.06 3.89
N ARG A 144 16.26 -2.61 2.75
CA ARG A 144 15.88 -3.08 1.39
C ARG A 144 16.01 -4.59 1.28
N GLN A 145 17.12 -5.17 1.73
CA GLN A 145 17.40 -6.58 1.59
C GLN A 145 16.43 -7.43 2.42
N TYR A 146 16.14 -7.00 3.65
CA TYR A 146 15.14 -7.67 4.48
C TYR A 146 13.75 -7.67 3.82
N ILE A 147 13.29 -6.54 3.28
CA ILE A 147 11.98 -6.44 2.62
C ILE A 147 11.93 -7.36 1.39
N LYS A 148 12.98 -7.32 0.56
CA LYS A 148 13.14 -8.19 -0.61
C LYS A 148 13.10 -9.67 -0.24
N ASP A 149 13.88 -10.08 0.76
CA ASP A 149 13.91 -11.46 1.24
C ASP A 149 12.55 -11.91 1.78
N ARG A 150 11.83 -11.03 2.49
CA ARG A 150 10.47 -11.31 2.98
C ARG A 150 9.49 -11.50 1.83
N LEU A 151 9.52 -10.63 0.82
CA LEU A 151 8.65 -10.75 -0.35
C LEU A 151 8.94 -12.03 -1.15
N ASN A 152 10.21 -12.38 -1.35
CA ASN A 152 10.60 -13.62 -2.01
C ASN A 152 10.09 -14.86 -1.26
N LYS A 153 10.20 -14.88 0.08
CA LYS A 153 9.65 -15.98 0.90
C LYS A 153 8.13 -16.11 0.79
N CYS A 154 7.39 -15.00 0.70
CA CYS A 154 5.94 -15.02 0.48
C CYS A 154 5.59 -15.66 -0.87
N VAL A 155 6.38 -15.38 -1.92
CA VAL A 155 6.23 -16.03 -3.23
C VAL A 155 6.48 -17.54 -3.16
N GLU A 156 7.57 -17.97 -2.52
CA GLU A 156 7.91 -19.39 -2.37
C GLU A 156 6.80 -20.20 -1.68
N ARG A 157 6.21 -19.67 -0.61
CA ARG A 157 5.12 -20.33 0.12
C ARG A 157 3.88 -20.55 -0.74
N LYS A 158 3.55 -19.62 -1.64
CA LYS A 158 2.44 -19.79 -2.60
C LYS A 158 2.65 -21.00 -3.53
N TYR A 159 3.89 -21.41 -3.80
CA TYR A 159 4.19 -22.56 -4.66
C TYR A 159 4.29 -23.90 -3.92
N ILE A 160 4.41 -23.89 -2.59
CA ILE A 160 4.48 -25.13 -1.79
C ILE A 160 3.08 -25.65 -1.41
N ILE A 161 2.07 -24.77 -1.40
CA ILE A 161 0.71 -25.05 -0.92
C ILE A 161 -0.27 -25.29 -2.10
N ASN A 162 0.21 -25.20 -3.34
CA ASN A 162 -0.52 -25.56 -4.56
C ASN A 162 0.13 -26.78 -5.23
#